data_AF-A0A7S4HV47-F1
#
_entry.id   AF-A0A7S4HV47-F1
#
_cell.length_a   1.000
_cell.length_b   1.000
_cell.length_c   1.000
_cell.angle_alpha   90.00
_cell.angle_beta   90.00
_cell.angle_gamma   90.00
#
_symmetry.space_group_name_H-M   'P 1'
#
loop_
_entity.id
_entity.type
_entity.pdbx_description
1 polymer ?
#
loop_
_entity_poly.entity_id
_entity_poly.type
_entity_poly.pdbx_seq_one_letter_code
_entity_poly.pdbx_strand_id
1 'polypeptide(L)'
;TVGEFIAWIIGWNLVLEYTIGAATVARGWSGYLVQLLKGFGVTYPEVLYNVVVENPYMDLNIDITAATSIVVITIILAVGVKESTRFNMIVVIITMGVIAFIIVAGFYLGTFDNWDPFFPYGVSGVFRGSATIFFAYVGFDAVATAAEEAKNPKRDLPIGILASLTVSTILYVLVTAVLTMMIPYYMIDNNSPLAAAFAFYDLGW
;
A
#
# COMPACT_ATOMS: atom_id res chain seq x y z
N THR A 1 21.58 4.91 26.48
CA THR A 1 20.11 4.97 26.45
C THR A 1 19.71 6.40 26.17
N VAL A 2 18.92 6.62 25.12
CA VAL A 2 18.39 7.96 24.76
C VAL A 2 17.32 8.28 25.82
N GLY A 3 17.44 9.40 26.54
CA GLY A 3 16.69 9.65 27.78
C GLY A 3 15.16 9.60 27.66
N GLU A 4 14.47 9.56 28.81
CA GLU A 4 13.01 9.41 28.94
C GLU A 4 12.21 10.37 28.06
N PHE A 5 12.59 11.65 28.02
CA PHE A 5 11.93 12.65 27.19
C PHE A 5 11.97 12.32 25.68
N ILE A 6 13.09 11.81 25.19
CA ILE A 6 13.22 11.43 23.77
C ILE A 6 12.42 10.15 23.49
N ALA A 7 12.43 9.19 24.41
CA ALA A 7 11.61 8.00 24.29
C ALA A 7 10.10 8.34 24.23
N TRP A 8 9.65 9.32 25.03
CA TRP A 8 8.28 9.81 25.02
C TRP A 8 7.90 10.47 23.67
N ILE A 9 8.79 11.31 23.11
CA ILE A 9 8.56 11.91 21.78
C ILE A 9 8.44 10.83 20.70
N ILE A 10 9.36 9.85 20.70
CA ILE A 10 9.35 8.76 19.72
C ILE A 10 8.06 7.94 19.86
N GLY A 11 7.62 7.64 21.09
CA GLY A 11 6.38 6.90 21.35
C GLY A 11 5.15 7.59 20.75
N TRP A 12 4.99 8.90 20.97
CA TRP A 12 3.88 9.65 20.37
C TRP A 12 3.97 9.76 18.86
N ASN A 13 5.18 9.87 18.31
CA ASN A 13 5.39 9.87 16.87
C ASN A 13 4.94 8.54 16.26
N LEU A 14 5.36 7.40 16.82
CA LEU A 14 4.95 6.08 16.36
C LEU A 14 3.43 5.89 16.43
N VAL A 15 2.77 6.31 17.51
CA VAL A 15 1.31 6.22 17.62
C VAL A 15 0.61 6.98 16.48
N LEU A 16 1.09 8.20 16.17
CA LEU A 16 0.56 8.99 15.06
C LEU A 16 0.85 8.34 13.71
N GLU A 17 2.08 7.87 13.51
CA GLU A 17 2.53 7.19 12.28
C GLU A 17 1.67 5.95 11.99
N TYR A 18 1.47 5.07 12.98
CA TYR A 18 0.64 3.88 12.83
C TYR A 18 -0.84 4.20 12.61
N THR A 19 -1.35 5.28 13.22
CA THR A 19 -2.75 5.71 13.04
C THR A 19 -2.98 6.20 11.61
N ILE A 20 -2.10 7.06 11.10
CA ILE A 20 -2.15 7.53 9.71
C ILE A 20 -1.89 6.35 8.75
N GLY A 21 -0.96 5.47 9.12
CA GLY A 21 -0.66 4.18 8.51
C GLY A 21 -1.91 3.38 8.18
N ALA A 22 -2.66 3.01 9.22
CA ALA A 22 -3.87 2.23 9.13
C ALA A 22 -4.96 2.92 8.30
N ALA A 23 -5.12 4.23 8.42
CA ALA A 23 -6.09 4.99 7.65
C ALA A 23 -5.77 4.99 6.15
N THR A 24 -4.51 5.20 5.76
CA THR A 24 -4.09 5.17 4.36
C THR A 24 -4.25 3.77 3.76
N VAL A 25 -3.90 2.71 4.51
CA VAL A 25 -4.10 1.32 4.05
C VAL A 25 -5.58 1.01 3.84
N ALA A 26 -6.45 1.43 4.77
CA ALA A 26 -7.89 1.21 4.65
C ALA A 26 -8.48 1.95 3.43
N ARG A 27 -8.01 3.17 3.15
CA ARG A 27 -8.40 3.94 1.95
C ARG A 27 -7.96 3.25 0.66
N GLY A 28 -6.72 2.74 0.60
CA GLY A 28 -6.25 1.96 -0.53
C GLY A 28 -7.10 0.70 -0.75
N TRP A 29 -7.40 -0.03 0.32
CA TRP A 29 -8.23 -1.23 0.27
C TRP A 29 -9.66 -0.94 -0.24
N SER A 30 -10.28 0.15 0.24
CA SER A 30 -11.60 0.59 -0.22
C SER A 30 -11.63 0.80 -1.74
N GLY A 31 -10.64 1.50 -2.30
CA GLY A 31 -10.52 1.71 -3.75
C GLY A 31 -10.46 0.40 -4.55
N TYR A 32 -9.66 -0.58 -4.09
CA TYR A 32 -9.59 -1.89 -4.73
C TYR A 32 -10.90 -2.69 -4.60
N LEU A 33 -11.59 -2.61 -3.45
CA LEU A 33 -12.89 -3.27 -3.27
C LEU A 33 -13.91 -2.74 -4.27
N VAL A 34 -13.99 -1.42 -4.45
CA VAL A 34 -14.92 -0.81 -5.41
C VAL A 34 -14.66 -1.29 -6.83
N GLN A 35 -13.39 -1.36 -7.26
CA GLN A 35 -13.06 -1.86 -8.60
C GLN A 35 -13.39 -3.35 -8.76
N LEU A 36 -13.13 -4.15 -7.73
CA LEU A 36 -13.47 -5.57 -7.76
C LEU A 36 -14.98 -5.77 -7.91
N LEU A 37 -15.79 -5.03 -7.14
CA LEU A 37 -17.25 -5.09 -7.26
C LEU A 37 -17.73 -4.64 -8.64
N LYS A 38 -17.14 -3.59 -9.20
CA LYS A 38 -17.41 -3.15 -10.58
C LYS A 38 -17.06 -4.23 -11.60
N GLY A 39 -15.97 -4.97 -11.42
CA GLY A 39 -15.58 -6.11 -12.25
C GLY A 39 -16.63 -7.22 -12.28
N PHE A 40 -17.30 -7.46 -11.15
CA PHE A 40 -18.46 -8.37 -11.07
C PHE A 40 -19.79 -7.79 -11.58
N GLY A 41 -19.78 -6.57 -12.13
CA GLY A 41 -20.99 -5.86 -12.56
C GLY A 41 -21.84 -5.31 -11.41
N VAL A 42 -21.30 -5.26 -10.18
CA VAL A 42 -21.99 -4.72 -9.01
C VAL A 42 -21.73 -3.22 -8.92
N THR A 43 -22.79 -2.41 -9.03
CA THR A 43 -22.73 -0.97 -8.82
C THR A 43 -22.61 -0.66 -7.33
N TYR A 44 -21.43 -0.22 -6.91
CA TYR A 44 -21.19 0.23 -5.54
C TYR A 44 -21.50 1.74 -5.42
N PRO A 45 -22.42 2.16 -4.54
CA PRO A 45 -22.83 3.56 -4.43
C PRO A 45 -21.66 4.49 -4.06
N GLU A 46 -21.49 5.57 -4.82
CA GLU A 46 -20.38 6.54 -4.61
C GLU A 46 -20.36 7.15 -3.21
N VAL A 47 -21.54 7.37 -2.63
CA VAL A 47 -21.71 7.88 -1.26
C VAL A 47 -21.02 7.01 -0.19
N LEU A 48 -20.69 5.74 -0.49
CA LEU A 48 -20.03 4.85 0.46
C LEU A 48 -18.51 4.95 0.43
N TYR A 49 -17.89 5.50 -0.61
CA TYR A 49 -16.43 5.50 -0.74
C TYR A 49 -15.81 6.83 -1.20
N ASN A 50 -16.62 7.78 -1.69
CA ASN A 50 -16.13 9.04 -2.22
C ASN A 50 -17.14 10.17 -2.00
N VAL A 51 -17.30 10.61 -0.75
CA VAL A 51 -18.09 11.82 -0.43
C VAL A 51 -17.15 13.01 -0.38
N VAL A 52 -17.17 13.83 -1.42
CA VAL A 52 -16.40 15.08 -1.49
C VAL A 52 -17.21 16.21 -0.89
N VAL A 53 -16.73 16.76 0.22
CA VAL A 53 -17.26 17.97 0.84
C VAL A 53 -16.32 19.11 0.47
N GLU A 54 -16.78 19.95 -0.46
CA GLU A 54 -16.05 21.15 -0.87
C GLU A 54 -15.83 22.07 0.34
N ASN A 55 -14.59 22.49 0.54
CA ASN A 55 -14.23 23.37 1.65
C ASN A 55 -13.27 24.45 1.14
N PRO A 56 -13.40 25.72 1.60
CA PRO A 56 -12.53 26.82 1.18
C PRO A 56 -11.02 26.59 1.33
N TYR A 57 -10.60 25.64 2.18
CA TYR A 57 -9.18 25.37 2.46
C TYR A 57 -8.68 24.06 1.84
N MET A 58 -9.46 22.98 1.92
CA MET A 58 -9.09 21.65 1.42
C MET A 58 -10.33 20.79 1.29
N ASP A 59 -10.59 20.28 0.10
CA ASP A 59 -11.69 19.34 -0.13
C ASP A 59 -11.57 18.13 0.78
N LEU A 60 -12.63 17.87 1.55
CA LEU A 60 -12.68 16.75 2.46
C LEU A 60 -13.31 15.56 1.73
N ASN A 61 -12.49 14.56 1.42
CA ASN A 61 -12.96 13.32 0.82
C ASN A 61 -13.16 12.24 1.89
N ILE A 62 -14.43 11.96 2.20
CA ILE A 62 -14.87 10.99 3.21
C ILE A 62 -15.12 9.63 2.53
N ASP A 63 -14.42 8.61 3.04
CA ASP A 63 -14.57 7.23 2.61
C ASP A 63 -15.18 6.39 3.75
N ILE A 64 -16.49 6.14 3.67
CA ILE A 64 -17.26 5.39 4.69
C ILE A 64 -16.83 3.91 4.70
N THR A 65 -16.44 3.37 3.56
CA THR A 65 -16.02 1.97 3.38
C THR A 65 -14.68 1.73 4.07
N ALA A 66 -13.72 2.63 3.89
CA ALA A 66 -12.45 2.60 4.61
C ALA A 66 -12.67 2.72 6.13
N ALA A 67 -13.49 3.68 6.57
CA ALA A 67 -13.80 3.87 7.99
C ALA A 67 -14.44 2.61 8.62
N THR A 68 -15.40 2.01 7.92
CA THR A 68 -16.06 0.77 8.35
C THR A 68 -15.07 -0.39 8.44
N SER A 69 -14.14 -0.49 7.49
CA SER A 69 -13.09 -1.52 7.48
C SER A 69 -12.18 -1.42 8.70
N ILE A 70 -11.79 -0.20 9.09
CA ILE A 70 -11.02 0.05 10.31
C ILE A 70 -11.79 -0.42 11.54
N VAL A 71 -13.09 -0.10 11.65
CA VAL A 71 -13.92 -0.53 12.80
C VAL A 71 -14.02 -2.06 12.86
N VAL A 72 -14.23 -2.72 11.72
CA VAL A 72 -14.30 -4.19 11.65
C VAL A 72 -12.98 -4.83 12.10
N ILE A 73 -11.85 -4.38 11.55
CA ILE A 73 -10.52 -4.87 11.95
C ILE A 73 -10.25 -4.59 13.42
N THR A 74 -10.64 -3.41 13.93
CA THR A 74 -10.51 -3.06 15.34
C THR A 74 -11.29 -4.03 16.24
N ILE A 75 -12.53 -4.38 15.86
CA ILE A 75 -13.34 -5.35 16.61
C ILE A 75 -12.68 -6.73 16.59
N ILE A 76 -12.19 -7.19 15.43
CA ILE A 76 -11.50 -8.47 15.30
C ILE A 76 -10.26 -8.52 16.22
N LEU A 77 -9.45 -7.45 16.22
CA LEU A 77 -8.28 -7.34 17.08
C LEU A 77 -8.67 -7.29 18.57
N ALA A 78 -9.75 -6.58 18.92
CA ALA A 78 -10.25 -6.50 20.30
C ALA A 78 -10.79 -7.82 20.84
N VAL A 79 -11.32 -8.69 19.97
CA VAL A 79 -11.73 -10.06 20.33
C VAL A 79 -10.52 -10.98 20.59
N GLY A 80 -9.32 -10.57 20.17
CA GLY A 80 -8.07 -11.28 20.50
C GLY A 80 -7.83 -12.51 19.64
N VAL A 81 -8.04 -12.40 18.33
CA VAL A 81 -7.67 -13.47 17.38
C VAL A 81 -6.16 -13.69 17.47
N LYS A 82 -5.75 -14.90 17.84
CA LYS A 82 -4.33 -15.30 17.80
C LYS A 82 -3.94 -15.55 16.35
N GLU A 83 -3.12 -14.66 15.81
CA GLU A 83 -2.53 -14.82 14.49
C GLU A 83 -1.71 -16.10 14.43
N SER A 84 -1.99 -16.95 13.43
CA SER A 84 -1.18 -18.14 13.18
C SER A 84 -0.06 -17.77 12.21
N THR A 85 1.20 -18.07 12.54
CA THR A 85 2.34 -17.91 11.61
C THR A 85 2.08 -18.59 10.26
N ARG A 86 1.32 -19.70 10.25
CA ARG A 86 0.91 -20.38 9.02
C ARG A 86 -0.06 -19.54 8.19
N PHE A 87 -1.04 -18.91 8.83
CA PHE A 87 -2.00 -18.04 8.16
C PHE A 87 -1.29 -16.83 7.54
N ASN A 88 -0.44 -16.15 8.31
CA ASN A 88 0.39 -15.05 7.82
C ASN A 88 1.21 -15.47 6.59
N MET A 89 1.88 -16.63 6.65
CA MET A 89 2.68 -17.14 5.54
C MET A 89 1.85 -17.39 4.27
N ILE A 90 0.63 -17.93 4.40
CA ILE A 90 -0.27 -18.14 3.26
C ILE A 90 -0.63 -16.82 2.60
N VAL A 91 -1.01 -15.81 3.40
CA VAL A 91 -1.34 -14.46 2.89
C VAL A 91 -0.14 -13.86 2.16
N VAL A 92 1.06 -13.93 2.73
CA VAL A 92 2.29 -13.42 2.09
C VAL A 92 2.57 -14.13 0.77
N ILE A 93 2.43 -15.46 0.70
CA ILE A 93 2.64 -16.22 -0.54
C ILE A 93 1.65 -15.80 -1.63
N ILE A 94 0.37 -15.64 -1.26
CA ILE A 94 -0.66 -15.17 -2.20
C ILE A 94 -0.31 -13.78 -2.71
N THR A 95 0.01 -12.84 -1.82
CA THR A 95 0.39 -11.47 -2.20
C THR A 95 1.62 -11.47 -3.12
N MET A 96 2.63 -12.29 -2.82
CA MET A 96 3.81 -12.44 -3.67
C MET A 96 3.46 -13.00 -5.05
N GLY A 97 2.54 -13.96 -5.11
CA GLY A 97 2.02 -14.52 -6.36
C GLY A 97 1.29 -13.48 -7.20
N VAL A 98 0.43 -12.67 -6.59
CA VAL A 98 -0.28 -11.57 -7.27
C VAL A 98 0.72 -10.53 -7.80
N ILE A 99 1.70 -10.12 -6.99
CA ILE A 99 2.74 -9.17 -7.44
C ILE A 99 3.54 -9.75 -8.61
N ALA A 100 3.96 -11.02 -8.53
CA ALA A 100 4.69 -11.68 -9.60
C ALA A 100 3.85 -11.74 -10.90
N PHE A 101 2.56 -12.07 -10.79
CA PHE A 101 1.62 -12.04 -11.91
C PHE A 101 1.54 -10.65 -12.55
N ILE A 102 1.36 -9.61 -11.74
CA ILE A 102 1.28 -8.22 -12.22
C ILE A 102 2.55 -7.81 -12.96
N ILE A 103 3.73 -8.16 -12.43
CA ILE A 103 5.01 -7.87 -13.08
C ILE A 103 5.10 -8.57 -14.45
N VAL A 104 4.81 -9.87 -14.50
CA VAL A 104 4.89 -10.64 -15.75
C VAL A 104 3.88 -10.13 -16.78
N ALA A 105 2.63 -9.92 -16.37
CA ALA A 105 1.57 -9.45 -17.26
C ALA A 105 1.84 -8.01 -17.74
N GLY A 106 2.35 -7.14 -16.87
CA GLY A 106 2.67 -5.77 -17.22
C GLY A 106 3.84 -5.64 -18.18
N PHE A 107 4.86 -6.50 -18.10
CA PHE A 107 5.91 -6.57 -19.13
C PHE A 107 5.40 -7.12 -20.47
N TYR A 108 4.36 -7.97 -20.46
CA TYR A 108 3.76 -8.52 -21.67
C TYR A 108 2.84 -7.52 -22.38
N LEU A 109 2.08 -6.73 -21.61
CA LEU A 109 1.08 -5.78 -22.12
C LEU A 109 1.64 -4.36 -22.33
N GLY A 110 2.62 -3.96 -21.53
CA GLY A 110 3.15 -2.60 -21.51
C GLY A 110 4.01 -2.26 -22.72
N THR A 111 4.13 -0.96 -22.99
CA THR A 111 5.02 -0.40 -24.01
C THR A 111 5.99 0.62 -23.39
N PHE A 112 7.20 0.69 -23.93
CA PHE A 112 8.18 1.71 -23.56
C PHE A 112 7.80 3.11 -24.10
N ASP A 113 6.84 3.21 -25.02
CA ASP A 113 6.39 4.51 -25.56
C ASP A 113 5.77 5.40 -24.47
N ASN A 114 5.18 4.79 -23.44
CA ASN A 114 4.58 5.50 -22.29
C ASN A 114 5.63 6.20 -21.41
N TRP A 115 6.92 5.94 -21.63
CA TRP A 115 8.04 6.59 -20.95
C TRP A 115 8.57 7.82 -21.68
N ASP A 116 7.94 8.27 -22.77
CA ASP A 116 8.28 9.55 -23.39
C ASP A 116 7.21 10.62 -23.06
N PRO A 117 7.53 11.68 -22.30
CA PRO A 117 8.82 11.96 -21.65
C PRO A 117 9.00 11.22 -20.32
N PHE A 118 10.22 10.78 -20.01
CA PHE A 118 10.51 10.00 -18.78
C PHE A 118 10.46 10.87 -17.52
N PHE A 119 10.79 12.15 -17.66
CA PHE A 119 10.75 13.14 -16.57
C PHE A 119 9.76 14.27 -16.90
N PRO A 120 8.44 13.99 -16.96
CA PRO A 120 7.44 15.01 -17.33
C PRO A 120 7.41 16.19 -16.35
N TYR A 121 7.76 15.94 -15.09
CA TYR A 121 7.83 16.94 -14.02
C TYR A 121 9.27 17.31 -13.61
N GLY A 122 10.26 16.88 -14.39
CA GLY A 122 11.68 17.06 -14.09
C GLY A 122 12.12 16.42 -12.77
N VAL A 123 13.35 16.74 -12.35
CA VAL A 123 13.95 16.22 -11.10
C VAL A 123 13.17 16.66 -9.86
N SER A 124 12.55 17.85 -9.88
CA SER A 124 11.70 18.32 -8.79
C SER A 124 10.51 17.40 -8.53
N GLY A 125 9.88 16.89 -9.60
CA GLY A 125 8.81 15.90 -9.50
C GLY A 125 9.29 14.58 -8.88
N VAL A 126 10.50 14.13 -9.22
CA VAL A 126 11.10 12.93 -8.62
C VAL A 126 11.26 13.09 -7.11
N PHE A 127 11.77 14.22 -6.64
CA PHE A 127 11.92 14.46 -5.20
C PHE A 127 10.57 14.53 -4.48
N ARG A 128 9.57 15.19 -5.06
CA ARG A 128 8.21 15.23 -4.50
C ARG A 128 7.61 13.84 -4.41
N GLY A 129 7.68 13.05 -5.50
CA GLY A 129 7.22 11.66 -5.52
C GLY A 129 7.97 10.78 -4.52
N SER A 130 9.30 10.95 -4.39
CA SER A 130 10.12 10.21 -3.44
C SER A 130 9.67 10.40 -1.98
N ALA A 131 9.25 11.61 -1.63
CA ALA A 131 8.72 11.91 -0.30
C ALA A 131 7.37 11.23 -0.04
N THR A 132 6.51 11.14 -1.08
CA THR A 132 5.23 10.44 -0.98
C THR A 132 5.41 8.92 -0.86
N ILE A 133 6.27 8.32 -1.70
CA ILE A 133 6.48 6.86 -1.67
C ILE A 133 7.28 6.38 -0.45
N PHE A 134 7.93 7.28 0.29
CA PHE A 134 8.59 6.92 1.55
C PHE A 134 7.63 6.19 2.50
N PHE A 135 6.36 6.58 2.50
CA PHE A 135 5.30 5.92 3.26
C PHE A 135 5.14 4.44 2.91
N ALA A 136 5.41 4.02 1.67
CA ALA A 136 5.32 2.61 1.28
C ALA A 136 6.36 1.72 1.98
N TYR A 137 7.41 2.31 2.56
CA TYR A 137 8.44 1.57 3.32
C TYR A 137 8.14 1.46 4.81
N VAL A 138 7.06 2.07 5.31
CA VAL A 138 6.63 1.93 6.71
C VAL A 138 6.24 0.47 6.99
N GLY A 139 6.67 -0.05 8.15
CA GLY A 139 6.32 -1.40 8.61
C GLY A 139 7.50 -2.39 8.70
N PHE A 140 8.72 -2.00 8.33
CA PHE A 140 9.90 -2.87 8.55
C PHE A 140 10.19 -3.12 10.04
N ASP A 141 9.80 -2.17 10.89
CA ASP A 141 9.90 -2.22 12.35
C ASP A 141 8.92 -3.25 12.96
N ALA A 142 7.87 -3.64 12.24
CA ALA A 142 7.01 -4.75 12.64
C ALA A 142 7.79 -6.07 12.79
N VAL A 143 8.88 -6.27 12.03
CA VAL A 143 9.77 -7.45 12.20
C VAL A 143 10.37 -7.48 13.61
N ALA A 144 10.63 -6.33 14.21
CA ALA A 144 11.17 -6.23 15.58
C ALA A 144 10.15 -6.66 16.64
N THR A 145 8.85 -6.65 16.35
CA THR A 145 7.82 -7.14 17.28
C THR A 145 7.87 -8.66 17.46
N ALA A 146 8.33 -9.39 16.44
CA ALA A 146 8.54 -10.83 16.49
C ALA A 146 9.89 -11.22 17.15
N ALA A 147 10.57 -10.28 17.80
CA ALA A 147 11.84 -10.52 18.49
C ALA A 147 11.73 -11.61 19.56
N GLU A 148 10.60 -11.68 20.27
CA GLU A 148 10.36 -12.66 21.33
C GLU A 148 10.13 -14.08 20.79
N GLU A 149 9.70 -14.21 19.54
CA GLU A 149 9.46 -15.49 18.87
C GLU A 149 10.68 -15.99 18.07
N ALA A 150 11.67 -15.12 17.83
CA ALA A 150 12.86 -15.46 17.06
C ALA A 150 13.83 -16.33 17.87
N LYS A 151 14.30 -17.43 17.26
CA LYS A 151 15.25 -18.36 17.91
C LYS A 151 16.60 -17.72 18.20
N ASN A 152 17.13 -16.91 17.27
CA ASN A 152 18.35 -16.14 17.48
C ASN A 152 18.15 -14.67 17.10
N PRO A 153 17.50 -13.85 17.95
CA PRO A 153 17.10 -12.48 17.61
C PRO A 153 18.26 -11.59 17.17
N LYS A 154 19.47 -11.80 17.75
CA LYS A 154 20.67 -11.02 17.43
C LYS A 154 21.10 -11.13 15.97
N ARG A 155 20.79 -12.25 15.32
CA ARG A 155 21.15 -12.52 13.92
C ARG A 155 19.92 -12.47 13.02
N ASP A 156 18.81 -13.05 13.46
CA ASP A 156 17.63 -13.27 12.63
C ASP A 156 16.85 -11.96 12.40
N LEU A 157 16.78 -11.04 13.39
CA LEU A 157 16.11 -9.75 13.21
C LEU A 157 16.82 -8.83 12.20
N PRO A 158 18.15 -8.59 12.29
CA PRO A 158 18.83 -7.76 11.28
C PRO A 158 18.69 -8.31 9.87
N ILE A 159 18.79 -9.63 9.70
CA ILE A 159 18.61 -10.28 8.39
C ILE A 159 17.17 -10.11 7.92
N GLY A 160 16.18 -10.33 8.78
CA GLY A 160 14.76 -10.17 8.45
C GLY A 160 14.43 -8.76 7.96
N ILE A 161 14.90 -7.73 8.67
CA ILE A 161 14.67 -6.33 8.31
C ILE A 161 15.35 -5.97 6.99
N LEU A 162 16.63 -6.30 6.82
CA LEU A 162 17.37 -5.94 5.60
C LEU A 162 16.88 -6.72 4.37
N ALA A 163 16.56 -8.01 4.54
CA ALA A 163 16.04 -8.84 3.46
C ALA A 163 14.64 -8.37 3.03
N SER A 164 13.74 -8.08 3.97
CA SER A 164 12.40 -7.60 3.64
C SER A 164 12.43 -6.27 2.92
N LEU A 165 13.24 -5.30 3.40
CA LEU A 165 13.44 -4.01 2.75
C LEU A 165 14.03 -4.13 1.35
N THR A 166 15.01 -5.01 1.16
CA THR A 166 15.65 -5.21 -0.15
C THR A 166 14.65 -5.81 -1.14
N VAL A 167 13.89 -6.84 -0.72
CA VAL A 167 12.88 -7.48 -1.56
C VAL A 167 11.76 -6.51 -1.90
N SER A 168 11.22 -5.76 -0.92
CA SER A 168 10.18 -4.77 -1.17
C SER A 168 10.64 -3.67 -2.12
N THR A 169 11.87 -3.18 -1.98
CA THR A 169 12.47 -2.19 -2.88
C THR A 169 12.46 -2.68 -4.33
N ILE A 170 12.94 -3.90 -4.58
CA ILE A 170 12.99 -4.48 -5.92
C ILE A 170 11.58 -4.60 -6.49
N LEU A 171 10.63 -5.12 -5.70
CA LEU A 171 9.25 -5.29 -6.14
C LEU A 171 8.57 -3.95 -6.42
N TYR A 172 8.77 -2.92 -5.61
CA TYR A 172 8.21 -1.59 -5.84
C TYR A 172 8.74 -0.95 -7.11
N VAL A 173 10.04 -1.08 -7.39
CA VAL A 173 10.64 -0.61 -8.65
C VAL A 173 10.03 -1.33 -9.84
N LEU A 174 9.93 -2.67 -9.78
CA LEU A 174 9.35 -3.47 -10.87
C LEU A 174 7.87 -3.17 -11.10
N VAL A 175 7.06 -3.11 -10.04
CA VAL A 175 5.63 -2.78 -10.13
C VAL A 175 5.42 -1.38 -10.71
N THR A 176 6.19 -0.39 -10.26
CA THR A 176 6.11 0.98 -10.79
C THR A 176 6.52 1.05 -12.25
N ALA A 177 7.58 0.31 -12.63
CA ALA A 177 8.03 0.24 -14.01
C ALA A 177 6.95 -0.36 -14.91
N VAL A 178 6.37 -1.51 -14.55
CA VAL A 178 5.33 -2.13 -15.39
C VAL A 178 4.04 -1.33 -15.41
N LEU A 179 3.63 -0.70 -14.30
CA LEU A 179 2.45 0.15 -14.26
C LEU A 179 2.57 1.34 -15.23
N THR A 180 3.72 2.00 -15.23
CA THR A 180 4.00 3.13 -16.13
C THR A 180 4.27 2.70 -17.57
N MET A 181 4.63 1.43 -17.81
CA MET A 181 4.65 0.85 -19.15
C MET A 181 3.24 0.52 -19.66
N MET A 182 2.33 0.10 -18.78
CA MET A 182 0.95 -0.25 -19.15
C MET A 182 0.09 0.97 -19.46
N ILE A 183 0.16 2.01 -18.64
CA ILE A 183 -0.67 3.21 -18.81
C ILE A 183 0.21 4.48 -18.75
N PRO A 184 0.02 5.45 -19.66
CA PRO A 184 0.60 6.78 -19.55
C PRO A 184 0.38 7.42 -18.18
N TYR A 185 1.39 8.08 -17.63
CA TYR A 185 1.39 8.58 -16.25
C TYR A 185 0.17 9.45 -15.88
N TYR A 186 -0.40 10.19 -16.84
CA TYR A 186 -1.54 11.09 -16.64
C TYR A 186 -2.90 10.39 -16.64
N MET A 187 -2.97 9.10 -16.97
CA MET A 187 -4.18 8.27 -16.93
C MET A 187 -4.18 7.26 -15.78
N ILE A 188 -3.13 7.24 -14.95
CA ILE A 188 -3.06 6.35 -13.80
C ILE A 188 -4.12 6.78 -12.76
N ASP A 189 -5.01 5.85 -12.41
CA ASP A 189 -6.03 6.05 -11.38
C ASP A 189 -5.40 6.15 -9.99
N ASN A 190 -5.83 7.15 -9.19
CA ASN A 190 -5.26 7.41 -7.87
C ASN A 190 -5.75 6.45 -6.78
N ASN A 191 -6.90 5.79 -6.97
CA ASN A 191 -7.51 4.94 -5.93
C ASN A 191 -7.12 3.47 -6.11
N SER A 192 -6.89 3.05 -7.34
CA SER A 192 -6.80 1.64 -7.73
C SER A 192 -5.90 1.44 -8.97
N PRO A 193 -4.65 1.93 -8.95
CA PRO A 193 -3.82 2.07 -10.14
C PRO A 193 -3.59 0.75 -10.89
N LEU A 194 -3.32 -0.34 -10.16
CA LEU A 194 -3.08 -1.64 -10.78
C LEU A 194 -4.37 -2.25 -11.32
N ALA A 195 -5.50 -2.08 -10.63
CA ALA A 195 -6.77 -2.59 -11.13
C ALA A 195 -7.21 -1.86 -12.41
N ALA A 196 -7.10 -0.53 -12.40
CA ALA A 196 -7.34 0.32 -13.55
C ALA A 196 -6.39 0.01 -14.71
N ALA A 197 -5.13 -0.36 -14.42
CA ALA A 197 -4.15 -0.79 -15.42
C ALA A 197 -4.64 -1.94 -16.28
N PHE A 198 -5.17 -3.00 -15.68
CA PHE A 198 -5.71 -4.14 -16.42
C PHE A 198 -7.05 -3.80 -17.10
N ALA A 199 -7.91 -3.03 -16.43
CA ALA A 199 -9.19 -2.62 -17.01
C ALA A 199 -9.02 -1.78 -18.29
N PHE A 200 -7.94 -0.99 -18.41
CA PHE A 200 -7.61 -0.25 -19.62
C PHE A 200 -7.34 -1.15 -20.85
N TYR A 201 -6.92 -2.40 -20.63
CA TYR A 201 -6.70 -3.40 -21.67
C TYR A 201 -7.93 -4.31 -21.89
N ASP A 202 -9.11 -3.90 -21.42
CA ASP A 202 -10.34 -4.72 -21.38
C ASP A 202 -10.15 -6.07 -20.65
N LEU A 203 -9.13 -6.17 -19.80
CA LEU A 203 -8.91 -7.31 -18.93
C LEU A 203 -9.62 -7.00 -17.60
N GLY A 204 -10.78 -7.63 -17.42
CA GLY A 204 -11.44 -7.67 -16.11
C GLY A 204 -10.56 -8.36 -15.07
N TRP A 205 -10.77 -8.01 -13.81
CA TRP A 205 -10.25 -8.75 -12.65
C TRP A 205 -11.14 -9.93 -12.31
#